data_AF-X1RRH9-F1
#
_entry.id   AF-X1RRH9-F1
#
_cell.length_a   1.000
_cell.length_b   1.000
_cell.length_c   1.000
_cell.angle_alpha   90.00
_cell.angle_beta   90.00
_cell.angle_gamma   90.00
#
_symmetry.space_group_name_H-M   'P 1'
#
loop_
_entity.id
_entity.type
_entity.pdbx_description
1 polymer ?
#
loop_
_entity_poly.entity_id
_entity_poly.type
_entity_poly.pdbx_seq_one_letter_code
_entity_poly.pdbx_strand_id
1 'polypeptide(L)'
;MKFKNKIPTKEEIIKTWKEFKSVPQELDLPFAPKQPIIYLENVDRPQPRKDRNSDKGMAVTVGRLRKDNVFDYKFVALSHNTIRGAAGGAILNAELLKVKGFLK
;
A
#
# COMPACT_ATOMS: atom_id res chain seq x y z
N MET A 1 -14.43 -0.57 -7.05
CA MET A 1 -13.77 0.70 -7.46
C MET A 1 -14.44 1.19 -8.74
N LYS A 2 -14.90 2.44 -8.77
CA LYS A 2 -15.51 3.06 -9.95
C LYS A 2 -14.82 4.38 -10.28
N PHE A 3 -14.47 4.59 -11.54
CA PHE A 3 -13.84 5.79 -12.05
C PHE A 3 -14.91 6.72 -12.64
N LYS A 4 -14.70 8.03 -12.48
CA LYS A 4 -15.61 9.05 -13.01
C LYS A 4 -15.48 9.22 -14.53
N ASN A 5 -14.26 9.11 -15.04
CA ASN A 5 -13.91 9.40 -16.44
C ASN A 5 -13.40 8.13 -17.13
N LYS A 6 -12.29 8.23 -17.88
CA LYS A 6 -11.63 7.10 -18.51
C LYS A 6 -11.28 6.02 -17.47
N ILE A 7 -11.77 4.80 -17.72
CA ILE A 7 -11.44 3.62 -16.94
C ILE A 7 -10.03 3.15 -17.37
N PRO A 8 -9.04 3.12 -16.48
CA PRO A 8 -7.71 2.63 -16.81
C PRO A 8 -7.71 1.12 -17.07
N THR A 9 -6.71 0.65 -17.79
CA THR A 9 -6.48 -0.79 -17.97
C THR A 9 -6.00 -1.42 -16.66
N LYS A 10 -6.10 -2.75 -16.57
CA LYS A 10 -5.61 -3.49 -15.41
C LYS A 10 -4.09 -3.28 -15.23
N GLU A 11 -3.37 -3.25 -16.34
CA GLU A 11 -1.93 -3.06 -16.42
C GLU A 11 -1.54 -1.66 -15.93
N GLU A 12 -2.29 -0.63 -16.33
CA GLU A 12 -2.11 0.74 -15.84
C GLU A 12 -2.29 0.81 -14.32
N ILE A 13 -3.35 0.21 -13.77
CA ILE A 13 -3.59 0.17 -12.31
C ILE A 13 -2.45 -0.54 -11.58
N ILE A 14 -2.04 -1.73 -12.05
CA ILE A 14 -0.96 -2.50 -11.44
C ILE A 14 0.36 -1.72 -11.48
N LYS A 15 0.65 -1.08 -12.62
CA LYS A 15 1.83 -0.23 -12.77
C LYS A 15 1.81 0.93 -11.76
N THR A 16 0.68 1.65 -11.66
CA THR A 16 0.52 2.74 -10.68
C THR A 16 0.76 2.26 -9.25
N TRP A 17 0.23 1.09 -8.87
CA TRP A 17 0.50 0.53 -7.54
C TRP A 17 1.96 0.14 -7.32
N LYS A 18 2.60 -0.49 -8.31
CA LYS A 18 4.03 -0.90 -8.22
C LYS A 18 4.97 0.31 -8.15
N GLU A 19 4.63 1.41 -8.82
CA GLU A 19 5.45 2.62 -8.90
C GLU A 19 5.14 3.65 -7.81
N PHE A 20 4.02 3.49 -7.08
CA PHE A 20 3.59 4.46 -6.08
C PHE A 20 4.65 4.64 -4.98
N LYS A 21 5.07 5.90 -4.81
CA LYS A 21 5.88 6.38 -3.69
C LYS A 21 5.26 7.66 -3.15
N SER A 22 5.65 8.03 -1.93
CA SER A 22 5.29 9.29 -1.31
C SER A 22 6.48 9.82 -0.51
N VAL A 23 6.27 10.95 0.16
CA VAL A 23 7.29 11.67 0.94
C VAL A 23 8.10 10.76 1.89
N PRO A 24 7.51 9.80 2.63
CA PRO A 24 8.31 8.91 3.48
C PRO A 24 9.34 8.06 2.73
N GLN A 25 9.04 7.65 1.49
CA GLN A 25 9.97 6.89 0.64
C GLN A 25 10.99 7.79 -0.02
N GLU A 26 10.60 9.02 -0.41
CA GLU A 26 11.49 10.00 -1.02
C GLU A 26 12.56 10.50 -0.05
N LEU A 27 12.20 10.63 1.24
CA LEU A 27 13.11 11.00 2.33
C LEU A 27 13.84 9.80 2.94
N ASP A 28 13.63 8.59 2.40
CA ASP A 28 14.20 7.33 2.91
C ASP A 28 14.04 7.16 4.44
N LEU A 29 12.83 7.42 4.96
CA LEU A 29 12.59 7.36 6.40
C LEU A 29 12.79 5.92 6.92
N PRO A 30 13.41 5.72 8.10
CA PRO A 30 13.84 4.40 8.55
C PRO A 30 12.73 3.34 8.62
N PHE A 31 11.53 3.74 9.05
CA PHE A 31 10.38 2.83 9.16
C PHE A 31 9.47 2.84 7.93
N ALA A 32 9.80 3.63 6.89
CA ALA A 32 9.07 3.61 5.63
C ALA A 32 9.23 2.25 4.93
N PRO A 33 8.16 1.69 4.35
CA PRO A 33 8.30 0.57 3.44
C PRO A 33 8.94 1.07 2.13
N LYS A 34 9.80 0.25 1.51
CA LYS A 34 10.41 0.53 0.21
C LYS A 34 9.37 0.63 -0.90
N GLN A 35 8.38 -0.27 -0.84
CA GLN A 35 7.23 -0.30 -1.75
C GLN A 35 5.94 -0.26 -0.93
N PRO A 36 5.27 0.89 -0.81
CA PRO A 36 4.08 1.05 0.02
C PRO A 36 2.91 0.14 -0.38
N ILE A 37 2.77 -0.16 -1.68
CA ILE A 37 1.74 -1.05 -2.22
C ILE A 37 2.44 -2.18 -2.98
N ILE A 38 2.33 -3.40 -2.46
CA ILE A 38 2.89 -4.61 -3.08
C ILE A 38 1.76 -5.35 -3.79
N TYR A 39 1.78 -5.38 -5.12
CA TYR A 39 0.83 -6.17 -5.90
C TYR A 39 1.28 -7.63 -6.00
N LEU A 40 0.42 -8.57 -5.62
CA LEU A 40 0.64 -10.00 -5.65
C LEU A 40 -0.11 -10.63 -6.82
N GLU A 41 0.62 -11.33 -7.70
CA GLU A 41 0.04 -11.89 -8.93
C GLU A 41 -0.66 -13.23 -8.71
N ASN A 42 -0.28 -13.95 -7.65
CA ASN A 42 -0.90 -15.20 -7.25
C ASN A 42 -2.41 -15.03 -7.01
N VAL A 43 -3.22 -15.91 -7.62
CA VAL A 43 -4.68 -15.85 -7.63
C VAL A 43 -5.33 -15.95 -6.24
N ASP A 44 -4.63 -16.55 -5.27
CA ASP A 44 -5.09 -16.80 -3.91
C ASP A 44 -4.56 -15.79 -2.89
N ARG A 45 -3.89 -14.72 -3.33
CA ARG A 45 -3.26 -13.71 -2.46
C ARG A 45 -3.97 -12.35 -2.54
N PRO A 46 -3.91 -11.52 -1.47
CA PRO A 46 -3.23 -11.73 -0.20
C PRO A 46 -3.99 -12.64 0.78
N GLN A 47 -3.27 -13.22 1.73
CA GLN A 47 -3.77 -14.01 2.86
C GLN A 47 -3.21 -13.43 4.17
N PRO A 48 -4.06 -13.11 5.18
CA PRO A 48 -3.63 -12.45 6.41
C PRO A 48 -2.40 -13.08 7.09
N ARG A 49 -2.38 -14.41 7.21
CA ARG A 49 -1.27 -15.13 7.86
C ARG A 49 0.04 -15.07 7.07
N LYS A 50 -0.02 -15.04 5.73
CA LYS A 50 1.17 -15.10 4.86
C LYS A 50 1.73 -13.72 4.51
N ASP A 51 0.86 -12.70 4.50
CA ASP A 51 1.19 -11.41 3.87
C ASP A 51 1.22 -10.22 4.83
N ARG A 52 0.67 -10.34 6.05
CA ARG A 52 0.57 -9.19 6.97
C ARG A 52 1.93 -8.60 7.36
N ASN A 53 3.01 -9.40 7.31
CA ASN A 53 4.35 -8.97 7.72
C ASN A 53 5.20 -8.43 6.55
N SER A 54 4.63 -8.29 5.35
CA SER A 54 5.34 -7.72 4.20
C SER A 54 5.91 -6.34 4.51
N ASP A 55 7.20 -6.17 4.21
CA ASP A 55 7.99 -4.98 4.52
C ASP A 55 7.82 -4.51 5.98
N LYS A 56 8.18 -5.39 6.93
CA LYS A 56 8.06 -5.15 8.39
C LYS A 56 6.61 -4.90 8.83
N GLY A 57 5.62 -5.29 8.02
CA GLY A 57 4.20 -5.03 8.26
C GLY A 57 3.75 -3.60 7.93
N MET A 58 4.59 -2.83 7.22
CA MET A 58 4.33 -1.45 6.83
C MET A 58 3.77 -1.31 5.40
N ALA A 59 3.97 -2.31 4.54
CA ALA A 59 3.37 -2.33 3.20
C ALA A 59 1.91 -2.82 3.23
N VAL A 60 1.11 -2.33 2.30
CA VAL A 60 -0.21 -2.90 1.98
C VAL A 60 -0.01 -3.88 0.84
N THR A 61 -0.44 -5.13 1.02
CA THR A 61 -0.45 -6.12 -0.07
C THR A 61 -1.80 -6.07 -0.79
N VAL A 62 -1.77 -6.04 -2.11
CA VAL A 62 -2.95 -5.96 -2.97
C VAL A 62 -2.93 -7.10 -3.97
N GLY A 63 -4.07 -7.70 -4.26
CA GLY A 63 -4.14 -8.80 -5.21
C GLY A 63 -5.54 -8.97 -5.79
N ARG A 64 -5.67 -9.94 -6.72
CA ARG A 64 -6.94 -10.34 -7.33
C ARG A 64 -7.67 -9.19 -8.04
N LEU A 65 -6.92 -8.25 -8.63
CA LEU A 65 -7.49 -7.19 -9.45
C LEU A 65 -8.16 -7.77 -10.70
N ARG A 66 -9.46 -7.52 -10.83
CA ARG A 66 -10.29 -8.02 -11.93
C ARG A 66 -11.50 -7.12 -12.14
N LYS A 67 -12.11 -7.21 -13.32
CA LYS A 67 -13.36 -6.51 -13.62
C LYS A 67 -14.45 -6.92 -12.64
N ASP A 68 -15.35 -5.99 -12.37
CA ASP A 68 -16.54 -6.22 -11.57
C ASP A 68 -17.80 -6.04 -12.46
N ASN A 69 -18.94 -6.58 -12.03
CA ASN A 69 -20.18 -6.51 -12.81
C ASN A 69 -20.99 -5.25 -12.50
N VAL A 70 -20.74 -4.62 -11.33
CA VAL A 70 -21.42 -3.41 -10.86
C VAL A 70 -20.47 -2.22 -10.88
N PHE A 71 -19.21 -2.45 -10.51
CA PHE A 71 -18.13 -1.46 -10.55
C PHE A 71 -17.16 -1.76 -11.69
N ASP A 72 -16.18 -0.88 -11.94
CA ASP A 72 -15.19 -1.12 -12.99
C ASP A 72 -14.21 -2.24 -12.60
N TYR A 73 -13.74 -2.22 -11.35
CA TYR A 73 -12.82 -3.21 -10.81
C TYR A 73 -13.12 -3.56 -9.36
N LYS A 74 -12.72 -4.77 -8.98
CA LYS A 74 -12.58 -5.24 -7.59
C LYS A 74 -11.20 -5.84 -7.36
N PHE A 75 -10.74 -5.75 -6.13
CA PHE A 75 -9.46 -6.30 -5.66
C PHE A 75 -9.55 -6.60 -4.17
N VAL A 76 -8.53 -7.22 -3.62
CA VAL A 76 -8.37 -7.44 -2.17
C VAL A 76 -7.13 -6.70 -1.71
N ALA A 77 -7.24 -5.95 -0.62
CA ALA A 77 -6.13 -5.30 0.04
C ALA A 77 -6.00 -5.80 1.48
N LEU A 78 -4.77 -5.96 1.95
CA LEU A 78 -4.43 -6.40 3.30
C LEU A 78 -3.36 -5.49 3.88
N SER A 79 -3.60 -5.02 5.11
CA SER A 79 -2.63 -4.30 5.92
C SER A 79 -2.51 -4.96 7.31
N HIS A 80 -1.38 -4.72 7.98
CA HIS A 80 -1.23 -5.10 9.38
C HIS A 80 -1.88 -4.03 10.27
N ASN A 81 -2.99 -4.38 10.93
CA ASN A 81 -3.78 -3.41 11.70
C ASN A 81 -3.01 -2.82 12.91
N THR A 82 -2.17 -3.60 13.59
CA THR A 82 -1.39 -3.08 14.75
C THR A 82 -0.06 -2.42 14.37
N ILE A 83 0.47 -2.67 13.17
CA ILE A 83 1.72 -2.06 12.70
C ILE A 83 1.37 -0.89 11.78
N ARG A 84 1.10 -1.14 10.48
CA ARG A 84 0.74 -0.06 9.55
C ARG A 84 -0.48 0.74 9.99
N GLY A 85 -1.50 0.05 10.53
CA GLY A 85 -2.74 0.68 10.96
C GLY A 85 -2.68 1.38 12.32
N ALA A 86 -1.60 1.21 13.09
CA ALA A 86 -1.47 1.78 14.43
C ALA A 86 -0.02 2.19 14.74
N ALA A 87 0.72 1.39 15.51
CA ALA A 87 2.00 1.81 16.09
C ALA A 87 3.06 2.15 15.04
N GLY A 88 3.17 1.35 13.98
CA GLY A 88 4.09 1.62 12.87
C GLY A 88 3.75 2.90 12.10
N GLY A 89 2.47 3.19 11.93
CA GLY A 89 2.01 4.47 11.35
C GLY A 89 2.37 5.67 12.24
N ALA A 90 2.23 5.52 13.56
CA ALA A 90 2.62 6.57 14.52
C ALA A 90 4.13 6.83 14.50
N ILE A 91 4.96 5.77 14.47
CA ILE A 91 6.42 5.89 14.33
C ILE A 91 6.78 6.61 13.03
N LEU A 92 6.20 6.21 11.90
CA LEU A 92 6.48 6.84 10.61
C LEU A 92 6.08 8.33 10.57
N ASN A 93 4.97 8.68 11.22
CA ASN A 93 4.58 10.08 11.40
C ASN A 93 5.58 10.84 12.26
N ALA A 94 6.08 10.25 13.35
CA ALA A 94 7.09 10.87 14.21
C ALA A 94 8.42 11.09 13.46
N GLU A 95 8.88 10.11 12.67
CA GLU A 95 10.04 10.25 11.79
C GLU A 95 9.87 11.42 10.81
N LEU A 96 8.70 11.51 10.17
CA LEU A 96 8.39 12.58 9.24
C LEU A 96 8.35 13.95 9.93
N LEU A 97 7.74 14.05 11.11
CA LEU A 97 7.69 15.28 11.91
C LEU A 97 9.10 15.71 12.35
N LYS A 98 9.96 14.76 12.73
CA LYS A 98 11.36 15.01 13.10
C LYS A 98 12.15 15.58 11.93
N VAL A 99 12.10 14.93 10.76
CA VAL A 99 12.82 15.40 9.55
C VAL A 99 12.29 16.75 9.06
N LYS A 100 11.00 17.03 9.23
CA LYS A 100 10.40 18.33 8.91
C LYS A 100 10.60 19.42 9.98
N GLY A 101 11.27 19.12 11.09
CA GLY A 101 11.56 20.09 12.16
C GLY A 101 10.37 20.43 13.07
N PHE A 102 9.27 19.67 13.01
CA PHE A 102 8.11 19.85 13.89
C PHE A 102 8.25 19.13 15.24
N LEU A 103 9.14 18.13 15.32
CA LEU A 103 9.46 17.40 16.54
C LEU A 103 10.94 17.61 16.86
N LYS A 104 11.25 18.09 18.08
CA LYS A 104 12.61 18.42 18.50
C LYS A 104 13.47 17.22 18.87
#